data_AF-Q9W385-F1
#
_entry.id   AF-Q9W385-F1
#
_cell.length_a   1.000
_cell.length_b   1.000
_cell.length_c   1.000
_cell.angle_alpha   90.00
_cell.angle_beta   90.00
_cell.angle_gamma   90.00
#
_symmetry.space_group_name_H-M   'P 1'
#
loop_
_entity.id
_entity.type
_entity.pdbx_description
1 polymer ?
#
loop_
_entity_poly.entity_id
_entity_poly.type
_entity_poly.pdbx_seq_one_letter_code
_entity_poly.pdbx_strand_id
1 'polypeptide(L)'
;MFAGRLMVRSIVGRACLATMGRWSKPQAHASQVILPSTPAIAAVAIQCEEFTANRRLFSSQIETESTLDGATYERVCSDTLDALCDYFEELTENASELQGTDVAYSDGVLTVNLGGQHGTYVINRQTPNKQIWLSSPTSGPKRYDFVGTVAAGRWIYKHSGQSLHELLQQEIPGILKSQSVDFLRLPYCS
;
A
#
# COMPACT_ATOMS: atom_id res chain seq x y z
N MET A 1 32.24 28.45 -31.26
CA MET A 1 32.06 29.91 -31.52
C MET A 1 30.76 30.33 -30.86
N PHE A 2 30.75 31.41 -30.07
CA PHE A 2 29.60 32.03 -29.36
C PHE A 2 28.82 31.09 -28.38
N ALA A 3 28.50 31.40 -27.11
CA ALA A 3 28.29 32.60 -26.29
C ALA A 3 26.82 33.03 -26.08
N GLY A 4 26.41 33.10 -24.81
CA GLY A 4 25.13 33.66 -24.33
C GLY A 4 23.97 32.66 -24.21
N ARG A 5 22.89 32.90 -23.45
CA ARG A 5 22.51 33.96 -22.48
C ARG A 5 21.28 33.39 -21.69
N LEU A 6 21.22 33.43 -20.35
CA LEU A 6 20.68 34.51 -19.46
C LEU A 6 19.17 34.37 -19.11
N MET A 7 18.80 34.84 -17.89
CA MET A 7 17.44 34.95 -17.26
C MET A 7 16.90 33.67 -16.60
N VAL A 8 16.52 33.58 -15.31
CA VAL A 8 16.19 34.49 -14.17
C VAL A 8 14.78 35.10 -14.14
N ARG A 9 13.92 34.57 -13.24
CA ARG A 9 12.90 35.20 -12.34
C ARG A 9 11.90 34.08 -11.91
N SER A 10 11.67 33.74 -10.64
CA SER A 10 11.31 34.50 -9.41
C SER A 10 9.87 35.03 -9.40
N ILE A 11 9.07 34.62 -8.39
CA ILE A 11 8.11 35.43 -7.58
C ILE A 11 7.13 34.53 -6.77
N VAL A 12 7.17 34.68 -5.43
CA VAL A 12 6.06 34.86 -4.43
C VAL A 12 4.63 34.41 -4.84
N GLY A 13 3.81 33.71 -4.04
CA GLY A 13 3.82 33.38 -2.60
C GLY A 13 2.54 33.88 -1.89
N ARG A 14 1.93 33.11 -0.96
CA ARG A 14 0.94 33.59 0.04
C ARG A 14 0.53 32.53 1.07
N ALA A 15 0.21 32.98 2.29
CA ALA A 15 -0.39 32.20 3.38
C ALA A 15 -1.82 32.74 3.70
N CYS A 16 -2.39 32.31 4.84
CA CYS A 16 -3.76 32.55 5.39
C CYS A 16 -4.78 31.45 5.03
N LEU A 17 -5.72 31.05 5.88
CA LEU A 17 -6.18 31.58 7.19
C LEU A 17 -6.80 30.44 8.03
N ALA A 18 -6.83 30.57 9.36
CA ALA A 18 -7.53 29.63 10.26
C ALA A 18 -8.88 30.21 10.73
N THR A 19 -9.88 29.34 10.94
CA THR A 19 -11.17 29.72 11.54
C THR A 19 -11.62 28.69 12.58
N MET A 20 -12.13 29.16 13.71
CA MET A 20 -12.55 28.39 14.88
C MET A 20 -14.04 27.98 14.80
N GLY A 21 -14.45 26.96 15.57
CA GLY A 21 -15.88 26.69 15.82
C GLY A 21 -16.16 25.42 16.63
N ARG A 22 -16.66 25.58 17.86
CA ARG A 22 -17.17 24.50 18.74
C ARG A 22 -18.61 24.86 19.17
N TRP A 23 -19.16 24.14 20.17
CA TRP A 23 -20.45 24.31 20.90
C TRP A 23 -21.58 23.39 20.37
N SER A 24 -22.02 22.37 21.14
CA SER A 24 -23.15 22.38 22.12
C SER A 24 -24.52 22.16 21.43
N LYS A 25 -25.52 21.42 21.93
CA LYS A 25 -25.79 20.51 23.09
C LYS A 25 -27.02 19.64 22.70
N PRO A 26 -27.29 18.45 23.28
CA PRO A 26 -28.55 17.74 23.07
C PRO A 26 -29.63 18.10 24.11
N GLN A 27 -30.90 17.93 23.76
CA GLN A 27 -32.06 17.99 24.68
C GLN A 27 -33.06 16.88 24.34
N ALA A 28 -33.71 16.32 25.37
CA ALA A 28 -34.59 15.16 25.28
C ALA A 28 -36.06 15.52 24.99
N HIS A 29 -36.83 14.53 24.54
CA HIS A 29 -38.25 14.42 24.89
C HIS A 29 -38.67 12.95 25.00
N ALA A 30 -39.45 12.63 26.03
CA ALA A 30 -40.02 11.32 26.27
C ALA A 30 -41.53 11.33 26.00
N SER A 31 -42.09 10.19 25.59
CA SER A 31 -43.51 9.83 25.78
C SER A 31 -43.69 8.32 25.59
N GLN A 32 -44.50 7.72 26.44
CA GLN A 32 -44.84 6.30 26.43
C GLN A 32 -46.17 6.08 25.71
N VAL A 33 -46.34 4.93 25.04
CA VAL A 33 -47.66 4.36 24.74
C VAL A 33 -47.64 2.87 25.12
N ILE A 34 -48.70 2.44 25.79
CA ILE A 34 -48.90 1.09 26.34
C ILE A 34 -50.02 0.43 25.53
N LEU A 35 -49.94 -0.88 25.26
CA LEU A 35 -51.01 -1.89 25.44
C LEU A 35 -50.66 -3.24 24.75
N PRO A 36 -50.88 -4.41 25.39
CA PRO A 36 -50.67 -5.75 24.81
C PRO A 36 -51.98 -6.56 24.66
N SER A 37 -52.04 -7.51 23.69
CA SER A 37 -52.93 -8.70 23.79
C SER A 37 -52.74 -9.78 22.69
N THR A 38 -52.21 -10.94 23.10
CA THR A 38 -52.53 -12.35 22.70
C THR A 38 -52.28 -12.93 21.27
N PRO A 39 -51.90 -14.24 21.13
CA PRO A 39 -51.45 -14.86 19.86
C PRO A 39 -52.26 -16.09 19.38
N ALA A 40 -51.88 -16.68 18.23
CA ALA A 40 -52.35 -18.01 17.77
C ALA A 40 -51.34 -18.78 16.86
N ILE A 41 -50.87 -19.95 17.35
CA ILE A 41 -50.59 -21.28 16.70
C ILE A 41 -50.36 -21.38 15.16
N ALA A 42 -49.46 -22.21 14.60
CA ALA A 42 -48.77 -23.40 15.15
C ALA A 42 -47.41 -23.80 14.48
N ALA A 43 -46.47 -24.25 15.33
CA ALA A 43 -45.38 -25.27 15.15
C ALA A 43 -44.24 -25.00 14.10
N VAL A 44 -43.12 -25.76 13.99
CA VAL A 44 -42.65 -27.05 14.58
C VAL A 44 -41.18 -26.94 15.08
N ALA A 45 -40.64 -27.99 15.75
CA ALA A 45 -39.22 -28.21 16.14
C ALA A 45 -38.34 -28.71 14.93
N ILE A 46 -37.07 -29.15 14.99
CA ILE A 46 -36.14 -29.76 16.00
C ILE A 46 -34.69 -29.29 15.63
N GLN A 47 -33.72 -28.89 16.47
CA GLN A 47 -33.00 -29.45 17.66
C GLN A 47 -31.95 -30.55 17.30
N CYS A 48 -30.76 -30.75 17.92
CA CYS A 48 -30.15 -30.41 19.23
C CYS A 48 -28.61 -30.14 19.10
N GLU A 49 -27.90 -29.29 19.89
CA GLU A 49 -27.18 -29.49 21.21
C GLU A 49 -25.86 -30.33 21.19
N GLU A 50 -24.86 -30.19 22.10
CA GLU A 50 -24.15 -29.06 22.77
C GLU A 50 -22.86 -29.62 23.49
N PHE A 51 -21.92 -28.76 23.97
CA PHE A 51 -20.85 -29.05 24.98
C PHE A 51 -19.68 -30.04 24.62
N THR A 52 -18.41 -29.99 25.09
CA THR A 52 -17.66 -29.19 26.11
C THR A 52 -16.11 -29.18 25.86
N ALA A 53 -15.39 -28.23 26.49
CA ALA A 53 -14.02 -28.34 27.08
C ALA A 53 -12.70 -28.22 26.26
N ASN A 54 -12.14 -26.99 26.29
CA ASN A 54 -10.73 -26.60 26.55
C ASN A 54 -9.55 -27.63 26.49
N ARG A 55 -8.47 -27.27 25.77
CA ARG A 55 -7.13 -26.85 26.33
C ARG A 55 -5.92 -27.20 25.45
N ARG A 56 -5.24 -26.17 24.88
CA ARG A 56 -3.77 -25.90 24.88
C ARG A 56 -3.47 -24.64 24.05
N LEU A 57 -2.50 -23.84 24.49
CA LEU A 57 -2.23 -22.47 24.00
C LEU A 57 -0.86 -22.37 23.31
N PHE A 58 -0.81 -21.53 22.26
CA PHE A 58 0.34 -20.78 21.70
C PHE A 58 1.78 -21.33 21.85
N SER A 59 2.47 -21.51 20.71
CA SER A 59 3.68 -20.71 20.36
C SER A 59 4.42 -21.25 19.12
N SER A 60 3.91 -20.99 17.92
CA SER A 60 4.64 -20.92 16.65
C SER A 60 3.67 -20.43 15.56
N GLN A 61 3.98 -20.66 14.28
CA GLN A 61 3.10 -20.38 13.13
C GLN A 61 2.99 -18.90 12.73
N ILE A 62 4.13 -18.37 12.29
CA ILE A 62 4.16 -17.52 11.10
C ILE A 62 3.63 -18.38 9.93
N GLU A 63 2.31 -18.48 9.82
CA GLU A 63 1.60 -19.22 8.77
C GLU A 63 0.53 -18.33 8.15
N THR A 64 0.94 -17.15 7.65
CA THR A 64 0.15 -16.38 6.69
C THR A 64 0.54 -16.76 5.26
N GLU A 65 0.59 -18.07 4.99
CA GLU A 65 0.87 -18.60 3.67
C GLU A 65 -0.40 -18.52 2.80
N SER A 66 -0.68 -17.33 2.27
CA SER A 66 -1.49 -17.13 1.07
C SER A 66 -2.96 -17.58 1.09
N THR A 67 -3.72 -17.26 2.14
CA THR A 67 -5.20 -17.35 2.14
C THR A 67 -5.88 -16.32 1.21
N LEU A 68 -5.09 -15.48 0.54
CA LEU A 68 -5.56 -14.43 -0.34
C LEU A 68 -6.02 -15.03 -1.69
N ASP A 69 -7.28 -14.84 -2.06
CA ASP A 69 -7.87 -15.44 -3.26
C ASP A 69 -7.30 -14.83 -4.56
N GLY A 70 -7.52 -15.48 -5.70
CA GLY A 70 -6.95 -15.04 -6.98
C GLY A 70 -7.41 -13.65 -7.43
N ALA A 71 -8.67 -13.28 -7.18
CA ALA A 71 -9.21 -11.98 -7.59
C ALA A 71 -8.70 -10.86 -6.67
N THR A 72 -8.65 -11.10 -5.36
CA THR A 72 -8.00 -10.17 -4.42
C THR A 72 -6.51 -10.02 -4.74
N TYR A 73 -5.81 -11.09 -5.13
CA TYR A 73 -4.38 -11.03 -5.47
C TYR A 73 -4.12 -10.13 -6.67
N GLU A 74 -4.82 -10.37 -7.78
CA GLU A 74 -4.66 -9.56 -8.98
C GLU A 74 -4.99 -8.09 -8.69
N ARG A 75 -6.01 -7.81 -7.88
CA ARG A 75 -6.33 -6.45 -7.44
C ARG A 75 -5.20 -5.82 -6.62
N VAL A 76 -4.80 -6.39 -5.48
CA VAL A 76 -3.80 -5.76 -4.61
C VAL A 76 -2.43 -5.66 -5.30
N CYS A 77 -2.11 -6.59 -6.20
CA CYS A 77 -0.90 -6.54 -7.01
C CYS A 77 -0.93 -5.41 -8.04
N SER A 78 -2.00 -5.26 -8.82
CA SER A 78 -2.14 -4.15 -9.76
C SER A 78 -2.19 -2.81 -9.03
N ASP A 79 -3.04 -2.65 -8.01
CA ASP A 79 -3.11 -1.44 -7.17
C ASP A 79 -1.72 -1.03 -6.61
N THR A 80 -0.83 -1.99 -6.32
CA THR A 80 0.56 -1.72 -5.88
C THR A 80 1.47 -1.31 -7.03
N LEU A 81 1.46 -2.04 -8.14
CA LEU A 81 2.36 -1.79 -9.28
C LEU A 81 2.00 -0.49 -10.01
N ASP A 82 0.72 -0.18 -10.13
CA ASP A 82 0.21 1.06 -10.70
C ASP A 82 0.69 2.26 -9.85
N ALA A 83 0.48 2.22 -8.53
CA ALA A 83 0.94 3.28 -7.61
C ALA A 83 2.47 3.42 -7.52
N LEU A 84 3.22 2.34 -7.72
CA LEU A 84 4.67 2.39 -7.87
C LEU A 84 5.07 3.03 -9.21
N CYS A 85 4.37 2.70 -10.30
CA CYS A 85 4.63 3.27 -11.62
C CYS A 85 4.44 4.79 -11.61
N ASP A 86 3.26 5.25 -11.20
CA ASP A 86 2.92 6.67 -11.06
C ASP A 86 3.99 7.42 -10.25
N TYR A 87 4.46 6.82 -9.15
CA TYR A 87 5.46 7.47 -8.31
C TYR A 87 6.88 7.45 -8.91
N PHE A 88 7.29 6.39 -9.60
CA PHE A 88 8.57 6.38 -10.31
C PHE A 88 8.57 7.34 -11.50
N GLU A 89 7.45 7.55 -12.18
CA GLU A 89 7.29 8.59 -13.20
C GLU A 89 7.46 9.99 -12.59
N GLU A 90 6.73 10.31 -11.52
CA GLU A 90 6.88 11.58 -10.76
C GLU A 90 8.34 11.81 -10.33
N LEU A 91 8.99 10.77 -9.79
CA LEU A 91 10.37 10.83 -9.34
C LEU A 91 11.37 11.04 -10.49
N THR A 92 11.18 10.36 -11.63
CA THR A 92 12.12 10.47 -12.76
C THR A 92 11.96 11.75 -13.57
N GLU A 93 10.74 12.31 -13.68
CA GLU A 93 10.51 13.63 -14.29
C GLU A 93 11.22 14.75 -13.49
N ASN A 94 11.20 14.66 -12.16
CA ASN A 94 11.86 15.62 -11.28
C ASN A 94 13.40 15.47 -11.22
N ALA A 95 13.95 14.32 -11.61
CA ALA A 95 15.37 13.96 -11.45
C ALA A 95 16.29 14.49 -12.57
N SER A 96 16.31 15.81 -12.77
CA SER A 96 17.09 16.47 -13.82
C SER A 96 18.62 16.21 -13.78
N GLU A 97 19.15 15.71 -12.67
CA GLU A 97 20.56 15.34 -12.53
C GLU A 97 20.93 13.98 -13.15
N LEU A 98 19.96 13.07 -13.34
CA LEU A 98 20.19 11.73 -13.88
C LEU A 98 19.93 11.70 -15.38
N GLN A 99 20.93 11.28 -16.15
CA GLN A 99 20.78 11.14 -17.60
C GLN A 99 20.37 9.72 -17.98
N GLY A 100 19.36 9.61 -18.84
CA GLY A 100 18.85 8.32 -19.33
C GLY A 100 18.02 7.55 -18.32
N THR A 101 17.30 8.26 -17.44
CA THR A 101 16.21 7.67 -16.65
C THR A 101 15.03 7.34 -17.55
N ASP A 102 14.35 6.23 -17.28
CA ASP A 102 13.18 5.77 -18.02
C ASP A 102 12.32 4.88 -17.14
N VAL A 103 10.99 4.93 -17.32
CA VAL A 103 10.01 4.13 -16.59
C VAL A 103 9.08 3.49 -17.61
N ALA A 104 8.97 2.16 -17.57
CA ALA A 104 8.14 1.40 -18.49
C ALA A 104 7.37 0.32 -17.73
N TYR A 105 6.04 0.36 -17.82
CA TYR A 105 5.15 -0.59 -17.17
C TYR A 105 4.23 -1.26 -18.18
N SER A 106 4.27 -2.60 -18.23
CA SER A 106 3.45 -3.39 -19.15
C SER A 106 3.26 -4.82 -18.63
N ASP A 107 2.05 -5.36 -18.76
CA ASP A 107 1.65 -6.73 -18.38
C ASP A 107 2.11 -7.17 -16.97
N GLY A 108 2.00 -6.27 -15.98
CA GLY A 108 2.46 -6.54 -14.62
C GLY A 108 3.98 -6.57 -14.44
N VAL A 109 4.74 -5.99 -15.36
CA VAL A 109 6.19 -5.80 -15.29
C VAL A 109 6.52 -4.31 -15.34
N LEU A 110 6.92 -3.75 -14.20
CA LEU A 110 7.41 -2.39 -14.03
C LEU A 110 8.94 -2.40 -14.11
N THR A 111 9.49 -1.68 -15.06
CA THR A 111 10.92 -1.52 -15.30
C THR A 111 11.29 -0.06 -15.04
N VAL A 112 12.23 0.16 -14.11
CA VAL A 112 12.68 1.50 -13.72
C VAL A 112 14.17 1.60 -13.95
N ASN A 113 14.57 2.33 -14.98
CA ASN A 113 15.97 2.63 -15.28
C ASN A 113 16.35 3.94 -14.59
N LEU A 114 17.33 3.89 -13.68
CA LEU A 114 17.84 5.06 -12.94
C LEU A 114 19.17 5.57 -13.51
N GLY A 115 19.43 5.29 -14.80
CA GLY A 115 20.65 5.65 -15.49
C GLY A 115 21.81 4.68 -15.24
N GLY A 116 22.82 4.75 -16.10
CA GLY A 116 23.88 3.72 -16.17
C GLY A 116 24.73 3.52 -14.91
N GLN A 117 24.75 4.47 -13.97
CA GLN A 117 25.46 4.34 -12.69
C GLN A 117 24.63 3.57 -11.64
N HIS A 118 23.31 3.67 -11.68
CA HIS A 118 22.40 3.12 -10.66
C HIS A 118 21.69 1.85 -11.14
N GLY A 119 21.70 1.59 -12.45
CA GLY A 119 21.16 0.38 -13.06
C GLY A 119 19.64 0.40 -13.20
N THR A 120 19.09 -0.79 -13.45
CA THR A 120 17.67 -0.99 -13.74
C THR A 120 17.03 -1.89 -12.70
N TYR A 121 15.95 -1.39 -12.10
CA TYR A 121 15.08 -2.14 -11.21
C TYR A 121 13.98 -2.79 -12.04
N VAL A 122 13.60 -4.02 -11.72
CA VAL A 122 12.45 -4.71 -12.34
C VAL A 122 11.54 -5.24 -11.24
N ILE A 123 10.28 -4.83 -11.24
CA ILE A 123 9.24 -5.24 -10.30
C ILE A 123 8.15 -5.97 -11.10
N ASN A 124 7.86 -7.21 -10.74
CA ASN A 124 7.12 -8.16 -11.58
C ASN A 124 6.04 -8.90 -10.79
N ARG A 125 4.83 -9.00 -11.37
CA ARG A 125 3.71 -9.82 -10.90
C ARG A 125 3.93 -11.30 -11.18
N GLN A 126 3.93 -12.14 -10.15
CA GLN A 126 4.04 -13.60 -10.25
C GLN A 126 2.75 -14.31 -9.83
N THR A 127 1.75 -14.27 -10.71
CA THR A 127 0.41 -14.83 -10.49
C THR A 127 0.37 -16.28 -9.98
N PRO A 128 1.16 -17.24 -10.51
CA PRO A 128 1.14 -18.62 -10.01
C PRO A 128 1.52 -18.76 -8.53
N ASN A 129 2.39 -17.87 -8.04
CA ASN A 129 2.90 -17.88 -6.67
C ASN A 129 2.18 -16.86 -5.76
N LYS A 130 1.32 -16.00 -6.33
CA LYS A 130 0.73 -14.82 -5.66
C LYS A 130 1.76 -13.89 -5.01
N GLN A 131 2.85 -13.60 -5.74
CA GLN A 131 3.99 -12.82 -5.25
C GLN A 131 4.29 -11.62 -6.15
N ILE A 132 4.90 -10.58 -5.56
CA ILE A 132 5.68 -9.60 -6.34
C ILE A 132 7.15 -9.99 -6.26
N TRP A 133 7.84 -10.04 -7.41
CA TRP A 133 9.28 -10.23 -7.49
C TRP A 133 9.96 -8.90 -7.81
N LEU A 134 11.09 -8.65 -7.15
CA LEU A 134 11.96 -7.51 -7.38
C LEU A 134 13.32 -8.01 -7.87
N SER A 135 13.89 -7.35 -8.87
CA SER A 135 15.31 -7.39 -9.17
C SER A 135 15.88 -6.00 -8.88
N SER A 136 16.61 -5.84 -7.77
CA SER A 136 17.36 -4.62 -7.47
C SER A 136 18.80 -4.75 -7.98
N PRO A 137 19.36 -3.74 -8.66
CA PRO A 137 20.79 -3.68 -8.98
C PRO A 137 21.68 -3.51 -7.72
N THR A 138 21.10 -3.08 -6.60
CA THR A 138 21.80 -2.83 -5.33
C THR A 138 21.79 -4.06 -4.43
N SER A 139 20.62 -4.66 -4.18
CA SER A 139 20.47 -5.77 -3.21
C SER A 139 20.03 -7.09 -3.84
N GLY A 140 20.00 -7.19 -5.17
CA GLY A 140 19.71 -8.41 -5.91
C GLY A 140 18.23 -8.81 -5.92
N PRO A 141 17.92 -10.05 -6.36
CA PRO A 141 16.54 -10.51 -6.51
C PRO A 141 15.87 -10.83 -5.16
N LYS A 142 14.60 -10.46 -5.02
CA LYS A 142 13.75 -10.74 -3.85
C LYS A 142 12.35 -11.14 -4.28
N ARG A 143 11.66 -11.90 -3.42
CA ARG A 143 10.28 -12.37 -3.63
C ARG A 143 9.44 -11.96 -2.42
N TYR A 144 8.35 -11.24 -2.65
CA TYR A 144 7.49 -10.72 -1.61
C TYR A 144 6.15 -11.43 -1.62
N ASP A 145 5.77 -11.98 -0.47
CA ASP A 145 4.44 -12.53 -0.22
C ASP A 145 3.54 -11.43 0.38
N PHE A 146 2.26 -11.39 0.02
CA PHE A 146 1.32 -10.46 0.64
C PHE A 146 0.89 -10.97 2.02
N VAL A 147 1.04 -10.12 3.05
CA VAL A 147 0.69 -10.42 4.44
C VAL A 147 -0.28 -9.37 4.96
N GLY A 148 -1.40 -9.80 5.54
CA GLY A 148 -2.41 -8.93 6.16
C GLY A 148 -3.77 -8.96 5.46
N THR A 149 -4.56 -7.90 5.65
CA THR A 149 -5.88 -7.74 5.01
C THR A 149 -5.80 -6.71 3.88
N VAL A 150 -6.80 -6.63 3.00
CA VAL A 150 -6.85 -5.62 1.92
C VAL A 150 -6.77 -4.18 2.46
N ALA A 151 -7.22 -3.92 3.70
CA ALA A 151 -7.18 -2.59 4.31
C ALA A 151 -5.88 -2.29 5.08
N ALA A 152 -5.10 -3.32 5.43
CA ALA A 152 -3.89 -3.24 6.24
C ALA A 152 -3.04 -4.48 5.93
N GLY A 153 -2.41 -4.45 4.76
CA GLY A 153 -1.64 -5.56 4.22
C GLY A 153 -0.47 -5.02 3.43
N ARG A 154 0.60 -5.81 3.34
CA ARG A 154 1.88 -5.37 2.77
C ARG A 154 2.67 -6.54 2.19
N TRP A 155 3.53 -6.22 1.24
CA TRP A 155 4.40 -7.16 0.54
C TRP A 155 5.67 -7.39 1.36
N ILE A 156 5.85 -8.58 1.94
CA ILE A 156 6.95 -8.90 2.87
C ILE A 156 7.94 -9.90 2.27
N TYR A 157 9.24 -9.59 2.38
CA TYR A 157 10.31 -10.53 2.04
C TYR A 157 10.60 -11.47 3.22
N LYS A 158 10.07 -12.71 3.15
CA LYS A 158 10.13 -13.74 4.22
C LYS A 158 11.49 -13.89 4.92
N HIS A 159 12.62 -13.70 4.23
CA HIS A 159 13.96 -13.87 4.82
C HIS A 159 14.41 -12.73 5.74
N SER A 160 13.86 -11.52 5.59
CA SER A 160 14.27 -10.33 6.35
C SER A 160 13.16 -9.70 7.18
N GLY A 161 11.89 -10.00 6.84
CA GLY A 161 10.72 -9.33 7.40
C GLY A 161 10.46 -7.93 6.83
N GLN A 162 11.36 -7.40 6.00
CA GLN A 162 11.24 -6.08 5.35
C GLN A 162 10.15 -6.07 4.27
N SER A 163 9.43 -4.95 4.16
CA SER A 163 8.45 -4.73 3.10
C SER A 163 9.08 -4.24 1.79
N LEU A 164 8.39 -4.43 0.66
CA LEU A 164 8.80 -3.89 -0.64
C LEU A 164 9.01 -2.37 -0.58
N HIS A 165 8.06 -1.67 0.04
CA HIS A 165 8.10 -0.23 0.23
C HIS A 165 9.25 0.20 1.14
N GLU A 166 9.52 -0.53 2.23
CA GLU A 166 10.65 -0.27 3.13
C GLU A 166 12.01 -0.43 2.45
N LEU A 167 12.17 -1.39 1.52
CA LEU A 167 13.42 -1.53 0.77
C LEU A 167 13.61 -0.41 -0.25
N LEU A 168 12.57 -0.08 -1.03
CA LEU A 168 12.64 1.03 -1.99
C LEU A 168 12.90 2.35 -1.27
N GLN A 169 12.30 2.56 -0.09
CA GLN A 169 12.58 3.70 0.79
C GLN A 169 14.04 3.76 1.30
N GLN A 170 14.77 2.65 1.30
CA GLN A 170 16.19 2.65 1.69
C GLN A 170 17.12 2.87 0.49
N GLU A 171 16.82 2.26 -0.67
CA GLU A 171 17.71 2.30 -1.83
C GLU A 171 17.56 3.59 -2.65
N ILE A 172 16.34 4.06 -2.88
CA ILE A 172 16.04 5.14 -3.84
C ILE A 172 16.43 6.56 -3.36
N PRO A 173 16.24 6.98 -2.09
CA PRO A 173 16.65 8.33 -1.67
C PRO A 173 18.17 8.56 -1.73
N GLY A 174 18.97 7.49 -1.66
CA GLY A 174 20.42 7.55 -1.85
C GLY A 174 20.83 7.85 -3.31
N ILE A 175 19.91 7.64 -4.25
CA ILE A 175 20.07 7.86 -5.70
C ILE A 175 19.50 9.24 -6.06
N LEU A 176 18.24 9.51 -5.73
CA LEU A 176 17.48 10.72 -6.12
C LEU A 176 17.65 11.85 -5.10
N LYS A 177 18.87 12.39 -4.99
CA LYS A 177 19.26 13.32 -3.93
C LYS A 177 18.63 14.71 -4.00
N SER A 178 18.11 15.12 -5.16
CA SER A 178 17.58 16.48 -5.35
C SER A 178 16.13 16.66 -4.88
N GLN A 179 15.45 15.59 -4.46
CA GLN A 179 14.02 15.62 -4.11
C GLN A 179 13.69 14.77 -2.86
N SER A 180 12.48 14.95 -2.32
CA SER A 180 11.99 14.15 -1.20
C SER A 180 11.41 12.84 -1.71
N VAL A 181 11.90 11.72 -1.19
CA VAL A 181 11.46 10.37 -1.55
C VAL A 181 10.74 9.71 -0.38
N ASP A 182 9.47 9.35 -0.58
CA ASP A 182 8.57 8.69 0.38
C ASP A 182 7.69 7.63 -0.32
N PHE A 183 8.13 6.37 -0.27
CA PHE A 183 7.38 5.18 -0.68
C PHE A 183 6.39 4.71 0.41
N LEU A 184 6.48 5.22 1.64
CA LEU A 184 5.62 4.82 2.75
C LEU A 184 4.25 5.51 2.69
N ARG A 185 4.05 6.46 1.77
CA ARG A 185 2.74 7.03 1.42
C ARG A 185 1.90 6.17 0.47
N LEU A 186 2.50 5.15 -0.17
CA LEU A 186 1.84 4.34 -1.20
C LEU A 186 0.94 3.24 -0.60
N PRO A 187 -0.02 2.71 -1.37
CA PRO A 187 -0.84 1.57 -0.92
C PRO A 187 0.01 0.38 -0.49
N TYR A 188 -0.45 -0.35 0.53
CA TYR A 188 0.17 -1.59 1.01
C TYR A 188 1.63 -1.45 1.54
N CYS A 189 1.92 -0.33 2.21
CA CYS A 189 3.21 -0.02 2.83
C CYS A 189 3.39 -0.59 4.25
N SER A 190 2.36 -0.51 5.10
CA SER A 190 2.39 -0.73 6.56
C SER A 190 1.29 -1.66 7.09
#